data_AF-A0A1Y5JXK9-F1
#
_entry.id   AF-A0A1Y5JXK9-F1
#
_cell.length_a   1.000
_cell.length_b   1.000
_cell.length_c   1.000
_cell.angle_alpha   90.00
_cell.angle_beta   90.00
_cell.angle_gamma   90.00
#
_symmetry.space_group_name_H-M   'P 1'
#
loop_
_entity.id
_entity.type
_entity.pdbx_description
1 polymer ?
#
loop_
_entity_poly.entity_id
_entity_poly.type
_entity_poly.pdbx_seq_one_letter_code
_entity_poly.pdbx_strand_id
1 'polypeptide(L)' 'MFRRKHLSWREIQEENRHGLGCEKIARNSIKVAIPKEIPEDTEYFLAFRYKAKHPVVGIRRQNIFYVLWFDHNFKVYPH' A
#
# COMPACT_ATOMS: atom_id res chain seq x y z
N MET A 1 11.15 17.01 2.22
CA MET A 1 11.60 15.75 1.56
C MET A 1 11.77 14.68 2.64
N PHE A 2 11.33 13.43 2.42
CA PHE A 2 11.35 12.29 3.39
C PHE A 2 10.48 12.39 4.66
N ARG A 3 9.23 12.88 4.58
CA ARG A 3 8.36 13.08 5.75
C ARG A 3 8.12 11.83 6.61
N ARG A 4 8.03 10.64 6.01
CA ARG A 4 7.79 9.36 6.72
C ARG A 4 9.01 8.82 7.48
N LYS A 5 10.22 9.37 7.27
CA LYS A 5 11.45 8.81 7.87
C LYS A 5 11.50 8.91 9.40
N HIS A 6 10.70 9.81 9.97
CA HIS A 6 10.63 10.06 11.40
C HIS A 6 9.48 9.30 12.08
N LEU A 7 8.70 8.53 11.32
CA LEU A 7 7.56 7.79 11.82
C LEU A 7 7.91 6.31 11.89
N SER A 8 7.66 5.71 13.04
CA SER A 8 7.56 4.28 13.22
C SER A 8 6.38 3.73 12.40
N TRP A 9 6.34 2.40 12.27
CA TRP A 9 5.26 1.79 11.52
C TRP A 9 3.89 1.94 12.17
N ARG A 10 3.87 1.93 13.50
CA ARG A 10 2.65 2.18 14.26
C ARG A 10 2.14 3.59 14.00
N GLU A 11 3.02 4.60 14.06
CA GLU A 11 2.65 6.00 13.77
C GLU A 11 2.14 6.15 12.33
N ILE A 12 2.77 5.48 11.36
CA ILE A 12 2.28 5.48 9.97
C ILE A 12 0.88 4.87 9.84
N GLN A 13 0.54 3.86 10.63
CA GLN A 13 -0.80 3.24 10.62
C GLN A 13 -1.87 4.12 11.29
N GLU A 14 -1.45 4.99 12.22
CA GLU A 14 -2.32 5.92 12.93
C GLU A 14 -2.54 7.24 12.15
N GLU A 15 -1.67 7.54 11.18
CA GLU A 15 -1.76 8.70 10.30
C GLU A 15 -2.90 8.63 9.27
N ASN A 16 -3.31 9.79 8.75
CA ASN A 16 -4.38 9.88 7.75
C ASN A 16 -3.99 9.18 6.43
N ARG A 17 -4.87 8.30 5.90
CA ARG A 17 -4.65 7.55 4.64
C ARG A 17 -4.44 8.42 3.40
N HIS A 18 -4.97 9.65 3.39
CA HIS A 18 -4.76 10.63 2.33
C HIS A 18 -3.54 11.53 2.58
N GLY A 19 -2.91 11.40 3.75
CA GLY A 19 -1.68 12.08 4.16
C GLY A 19 -0.47 11.15 4.17
N LEU A 20 0.14 10.97 5.34
CA LEU A 20 1.35 10.15 5.50
C LEU A 20 1.06 8.68 5.79
N GLY A 21 -0.18 8.33 6.13
CA GLY A 21 -0.56 6.98 6.50
C GLY A 21 -0.85 6.05 5.32
N CYS A 22 -1.57 4.97 5.60
CA CYS A 22 -1.96 3.95 4.64
C CYS A 22 -3.41 3.50 4.78
N GLU A 23 -3.87 2.77 3.76
CA GLU A 23 -5.11 2.01 3.81
C GLU A 23 -4.85 0.53 3.52
N LYS A 24 -5.66 -0.35 4.13
CA LYS A 24 -5.69 -1.78 3.86
C LYS A 24 -6.65 -2.06 2.72
N ILE A 25 -6.18 -2.77 1.70
CA ILE A 25 -6.97 -3.18 0.54
C ILE A 25 -7.12 -4.69 0.59
N ALA A 26 -8.36 -5.18 0.71
CA ALA A 26 -8.62 -6.62 0.70
C ALA A 26 -8.14 -7.27 -0.60
N ARG A 27 -7.63 -8.51 -0.52
CA ARG A 27 -7.09 -9.23 -1.68
C ARG A 27 -8.09 -9.34 -2.83
N ASN A 28 -9.35 -9.62 -2.50
CA ASN A 28 -10.45 -9.73 -3.45
C ASN A 28 -10.84 -8.40 -4.13
N SER A 29 -10.35 -7.27 -3.63
CA SER A 29 -10.55 -5.95 -4.25
C SER A 29 -9.50 -5.63 -5.33
N ILE A 30 -8.44 -6.44 -5.46
CA ILE A 30 -7.42 -6.23 -6.48
C ILE A 30 -7.97 -6.66 -7.85
N LYS A 31 -7.93 -5.72 -8.80
CA LYS A 31 -8.49 -5.86 -10.16
C LYS A 31 -7.45 -6.20 -11.23
N VAL A 32 -6.20 -6.36 -10.83
CA VAL A 32 -5.06 -6.68 -11.71
C VAL A 32 -4.44 -8.01 -11.29
N ALA A 33 -3.59 -8.58 -12.15
CA ALA A 33 -2.89 -9.81 -11.83
C ALA A 33 -2.02 -9.64 -10.57
N ILE A 34 -2.25 -10.49 -9.57
CA ILE A 34 -1.41 -10.59 -8.38
C ILE A 34 -0.19 -11.44 -8.74
N PRO A 35 1.06 -10.97 -8.48
CA PRO A 35 2.26 -11.77 -8.73
C PRO A 35 2.19 -13.12 -8.01
N LYS A 36 2.64 -14.19 -8.68
CA LYS A 36 2.54 -15.58 -8.18
C LYS A 36 3.35 -15.79 -6.90
N GLU A 37 4.35 -14.96 -6.67
CA GLU A 37 5.20 -14.96 -5.50
C GLU A 37 4.46 -14.48 -4.23
N ILE A 38 3.29 -13.86 -4.38
CA ILE A 38 2.47 -13.41 -3.25
C ILE A 38 1.62 -14.57 -2.75
N PRO A 39 1.85 -15.03 -1.49
CA PRO A 39 1.07 -16.12 -0.89
C PRO A 39 -0.44 -15.90 -0.99
N GLU A 40 -1.18 -16.96 -1.28
CA GLU A 40 -2.64 -16.92 -1.47
C GLU A 40 -3.40 -16.48 -0.21
N ASP A 41 -2.86 -16.82 0.97
CA ASP A 41 -3.34 -16.43 2.30
C ASP A 41 -3.07 -14.95 2.65
N THR A 42 -2.45 -14.18 1.75
CA THR A 42 -2.29 -12.73 1.97
C THR A 42 -3.64 -12.04 1.88
N GLU A 43 -4.22 -11.74 3.05
CA GLU A 43 -5.56 -11.16 3.19
C GLU A 43 -5.69 -9.73 2.64
N TYR A 44 -4.64 -8.92 2.81
CA TYR A 44 -4.66 -7.50 2.44
C TYR A 44 -3.32 -6.97 1.91
N PHE A 45 -3.43 -5.91 1.13
CA PHE A 45 -2.34 -5.06 0.65
C PHE A 45 -2.39 -3.71 1.36
N LEU A 46 -1.27 -2.99 1.36
CA LEU A 46 -1.17 -1.63 1.88
C LEU A 46 -0.97 -0.66 0.73
N ALA A 47 -1.70 0.46 0.76
CA ALA A 47 -1.55 1.55 -0.19
C ALA A 47 -1.03 2.82 0.50
N PHE A 48 0.02 3.43 -0.07
CA PHE A 48 0.62 4.68 0.38
C PHE A 48 0.59 5.73 -0.71
N ARG A 49 0.28 6.98 -0.39
CA ARG A 49 0.35 8.07 -1.38
C ARG A 49 1.81 8.44 -1.68
N TYR A 50 2.21 8.45 -2.95
CA TYR A 50 3.58 8.81 -3.35
C TYR A 50 3.65 10.15 -4.11
N LYS A 51 2.64 10.47 -4.92
CA LYS A 51 2.51 11.73 -5.67
C LYS A 51 1.05 12.15 -5.67
N ALA A 52 0.75 13.35 -5.15
CA ALA A 52 -0.64 13.79 -4.94
C ALA A 52 -1.47 12.69 -4.24
N LYS A 53 -2.50 12.16 -4.92
CA LYS A 53 -3.33 11.05 -4.42
C LYS A 53 -3.02 9.69 -5.04
N HIS A 54 -2.01 9.58 -5.91
CA HIS A 54 -1.66 8.31 -6.53
C HIS A 54 -1.02 7.37 -5.50
N PRO A 55 -1.54 6.14 -5.34
CA PRO A 55 -0.98 5.18 -4.41
C PRO A 55 0.14 4.33 -5.03
N VAL A 56 1.09 3.96 -4.19
CA VAL A 56 1.92 2.77 -4.37
C VAL A 56 1.31 1.67 -3.50
N VAL A 57 1.10 0.50 -4.08
CA VAL A 57 0.43 -0.64 -3.44
C VAL A 57 1.43 -1.77 -3.29
N GLY A 58 1.41 -2.43 -2.13
CA GLY A 58 2.36 -3.49 -1.83
C GLY A 58 2.00 -4.29 -0.59
N ILE A 59 2.93 -5.16 -0.19
CA ILE A 59 2.81 -5.96 1.04
C ILE A 59 3.94 -5.64 1.99
N ARG A 60 3.66 -5.73 3.30
CA ARG A 60 4.71 -5.69 4.31
C ARG A 60 4.98 -7.09 4.82
N ARG A 61 6.26 -7.49 4.83
CA ARG A 61 6.73 -8.67 5.56
C ARG A 61 7.81 -8.22 6.53
N GLN A 62 7.61 -8.50 7.81
CA GLN A 62 8.47 -8.04 8.89
C GLN A 62 8.70 -6.52 8.80
N ASN A 63 9.90 -6.08 8.42
CA ASN A 63 10.30 -4.67 8.34
C ASN A 63 10.47 -4.15 6.90
N ILE A 64 10.16 -4.98 5.90
CA ILE A 64 10.31 -4.64 4.49
C ILE A 64 8.93 -4.43 3.88
N PHE A 65 8.77 -3.30 3.19
CA PHE A 65 7.61 -3.04 2.34
C PHE A 65 7.98 -3.34 0.88
N TYR A 66 7.40 -4.39 0.33
CA TYR A 66 7.60 -4.81 -1.05
C TYR A 66 6.57 -4.09 -1.93
N VAL A 67 7.05 -3.21 -2.80
CA VAL A 67 6.22 -2.51 -3.78
C VAL A 67 5.85 -3.46 -4.90
N LEU A 68 4.55 -3.56 -5.20
CA LEU A 68 4.02 -4.40 -6.27
C LEU A 68 3.51 -3.55 -7.44
N TRP A 69 2.82 -2.45 -7.15
CA TRP A 69 2.24 -1.59 -8.17
C TRP A 69 2.37 -0.10 -7.85
N PHE A 70 2.60 0.69 -8.90
CA PHE A 70 2.32 2.13 -8.89
C PHE A 70 0.97 2.36 -9.54
N ASP A 71 -0.06 2.63 -8.74
CA ASP A 71 -1.42 2.80 -9.24
C ASP A 71 -1.66 4.24 -9.72
N HIS A 72 -0.90 4.65 -10.73
CA HIS A 72 -1.01 6.02 -11.27
C HIS A 72 -2.40 6.30 -11.85
N ASN A 73 -3.05 5.29 -12.43
CA ASN A 73 -4.29 5.43 -13.17
C ASN A 73 -5.53 4.99 -12.39
N PHE A 74 -5.41 4.70 -11.09
CA PHE A 74 -6.51 4.28 -10.22
C PHE A 74 -7.22 3.00 -10.70
N LYS A 75 -6.44 2.02 -11.15
CA LYS A 75 -6.91 0.75 -11.74
C LYS A 75 -6.63 -0.49 -10.89
N VAL A 76 -5.75 -0.41 -9.90
CA VAL A 76 -5.35 -1.59 -9.10
C VAL A 76 -6.49 -2.06 -8.20
N TYR A 77 -7.29 -1.15 -7.64
CA TYR A 77 -8.43 -1.43 -6.75
C TYR A 77 -9.49 -0.32 -6.86
N PRO A 78 -10.71 -0.48 -6.29
CA PRO A 78 -11.69 0.62 -6.19
C PRO A 78 -11.21 1.74 -5.25
N HIS A 79 -11.19 2.99 -5.73
CA HIS A 79 -10.75 4.18 -4.96
C HIS A 79 -11.89 4.93 -4.27
#